data_AF-A0A1D7QZN7-F1
#
_entry.id   AF-A0A1D7QZN7-F1
#
_cell.length_a   1.000
_cell.length_b   1.000
_cell.length_c   1.000
_cell.angle_alpha   90.00
_cell.angle_beta   90.00
_cell.angle_gamma   90.00
#
_symmetry.space_group_name_H-M   'P 1'
#
loop_
_entity.id
_entity.type
_entity.pdbx_description
1 polymer ?
#
loop_
_entity_poly.entity_id
_entity_poly.type
_entity_poly.pdbx_seq_one_letter_code
_entity_poly.pdbx_strand_id
1 'polypeptide(L)'
;MADYFQLSEEEINEKLPSDKQAVFRNRVSWANTYLYKAALIETVKRGVFRITDKGKVIVEDPTITKIDRKFLTQFDSFNQFINNRELEEPVSRYTKALLHWGSGANFVIK
;
A
#
# COMPACT_ATOMS: atom_id res chain seq x y z
N MET A 1 -0.75 16.44 4.67
CA MET A 1 -1.02 15.02 4.29
C MET A 1 -2.37 14.60 4.84
N ALA A 2 -2.59 14.69 6.16
CA ALA A 2 -3.90 14.52 6.79
C ALA A 2 -5.00 15.36 6.14
N ASP A 3 -4.73 16.65 5.94
CA ASP A 3 -5.70 17.60 5.35
C ASP A 3 -6.01 17.31 3.88
N TYR A 4 -5.05 16.73 3.15
CA TYR A 4 -5.21 16.39 1.73
C TYR A 4 -6.15 15.19 1.53
N PHE A 5 -6.11 14.24 2.46
CA PHE A 5 -7.02 13.08 2.48
C PHE A 5 -8.25 13.28 3.38
N GLN A 6 -8.44 14.51 3.89
CA GLN A 6 -9.54 14.88 4.78
C GLN A 6 -9.70 13.94 5.99
N LEU A 7 -8.59 13.40 6.50
CA LEU A 7 -8.60 12.42 7.59
C LEU A 7 -8.79 13.13 8.92
N SER A 8 -9.70 12.63 9.75
CA SER A 8 -9.87 13.13 11.12
C SER A 8 -8.69 12.74 12.00
N GLU A 9 -8.47 13.48 13.10
CA GLU A 9 -7.46 13.11 14.09
C GLU A 9 -7.71 11.70 14.67
N GLU A 10 -8.98 11.29 14.74
CA GLU A 10 -9.39 9.96 15.18
C GLU A 10 -8.99 8.87 14.17
N GLU A 11 -9.15 9.11 12.87
CA GLU A 11 -8.74 8.18 11.81
C GLU A 11 -7.21 8.03 11.70
N ILE A 12 -6.47 9.10 11.99
CA ILE A 12 -5.00 9.09 12.02
C ILE A 12 -4.50 8.32 13.25
N ASN A 13 -5.15 8.52 14.40
CA ASN A 13 -4.78 7.91 15.67
C ASN A 13 -5.47 6.57 15.93
N GLU A 14 -6.34 6.10 15.03
CA GLU A 14 -6.95 4.78 15.12
C GLU A 14 -5.84 3.73 15.20
N LYS A 15 -5.76 3.08 16.35
CA LYS A 15 -4.75 2.06 16.62
C LYS A 15 -5.25 0.73 16.09
N LEU A 16 -4.33 -0.06 15.54
CA LEU A 16 -4.62 -1.47 15.30
C LEU A 16 -4.96 -2.17 16.64
N PRO A 17 -5.75 -3.26 16.63
CA PRO A 17 -6.03 -4.07 17.84
C PRO A 17 -4.78 -4.59 18.57
N SER A 18 -3.63 -4.53 17.89
CA SER A 18 -2.28 -4.82 18.40
C SER A 18 -1.65 -3.66 19.20
N ASP A 19 -2.35 -2.54 19.35
CA ASP A 19 -2.10 -1.39 20.23
C ASP A 19 -0.79 -0.59 20.03
N LYS A 20 0.08 -1.01 19.10
CA LYS A 20 1.43 -0.42 18.91
C LYS A 20 1.59 0.43 17.65
N GLN A 21 0.68 0.36 16.67
CA GLN A 21 0.82 1.09 15.41
C GLN A 21 -0.52 1.66 14.94
N ALA A 22 -0.50 2.93 14.55
CA ALA A 22 -1.62 3.59 13.88
C ALA A 22 -1.94 2.89 12.54
N VAL A 23 -3.22 2.65 12.29
CA VAL A 23 -3.74 2.02 11.07
C VAL A 23 -3.27 2.77 9.83
N PHE A 24 -3.32 4.11 9.88
CA PHE A 24 -2.89 4.97 8.77
C PHE A 24 -1.41 4.75 8.41
N ARG A 25 -0.51 4.73 9.40
CA ARG A 25 0.92 4.49 9.17
C ARG A 25 1.19 3.13 8.55
N ASN A 26 0.45 2.10 8.98
CA ASN A 26 0.53 0.77 8.39
C ASN A 26 0.09 0.81 6.92
N ARG A 27 -1.05 1.44 6.60
CA ARG A 27 -1.56 1.59 5.23
C ARG A 27 -0.58 2.31 4.30
N VAL A 28 0.00 3.42 4.75
CA VAL A 28 1.01 4.17 3.98
C VAL A 28 2.26 3.31 3.74
N SER A 29 2.69 2.53 4.74
CA SER A 29 3.84 1.64 4.62
C SER A 29 3.59 0.53 3.59
N TRP A 30 2.38 -0.02 3.53
CA TRP A 30 1.98 -0.99 2.52
C TRP A 30 1.91 -0.39 1.11
N ALA A 31 1.33 0.80 0.98
CA ALA A 31 1.27 1.50 -0.29
C ALA A 31 2.67 1.71 -0.87
N ASN A 32 3.61 2.23 -0.07
CA ASN A 32 5.01 2.38 -0.48
C ASN A 32 5.64 1.05 -0.90
N THR A 33 5.41 -0.01 -0.14
CA THR A 33 5.92 -1.35 -0.48
C THR A 33 5.39 -1.83 -1.82
N TYR A 34 4.09 -1.67 -2.07
CA TYR A 34 3.43 -2.14 -3.29
C TYR A 34 3.91 -1.36 -4.51
N LEU A 35 3.99 -0.04 -4.42
CA LEU A 35 4.50 0.82 -5.49
C LEU A 35 5.98 0.53 -5.79
N TYR A 36 6.78 0.29 -4.75
CA TYR A 36 8.19 -0.09 -4.90
C TYR A 36 8.33 -1.45 -5.59
N LYS A 37 7.55 -2.45 -5.18
CA LYS A 37 7.57 -3.79 -5.80
C LYS A 37 7.03 -3.80 -7.23
N ALA A 38 6.18 -2.84 -7.59
CA ALA A 38 5.74 -2.60 -8.96
C ALA A 38 6.73 -1.78 -9.82
N ALA A 39 7.87 -1.36 -9.23
CA ALA A 39 8.88 -0.49 -9.85
C ALA A 39 8.35 0.88 -10.30
N LEU A 40 7.30 1.38 -9.64
CA LEU A 40 6.73 2.71 -9.91
C LEU A 40 7.40 3.81 -9.09
N ILE A 41 8.02 3.42 -7.97
CA ILE A 41 8.85 4.29 -7.15
C ILE A 41 10.16 3.57 -6.79
N GLU A 42 11.19 4.33 -6.48
CA GLU A 42 12.49 3.87 -6.00
C GLU A 42 12.81 4.48 -4.62
N THR A 43 13.66 3.81 -3.84
CA THR A 43 14.19 4.35 -2.57
C THR A 43 15.45 5.15 -2.86
N VAL A 44 15.44 6.43 -2.48
CA VAL A 44 16.63 7.29 -2.57
C VAL A 44 17.44 7.22 -1.27
N LYS A 45 16.75 7.24 -0.13
CA LYS A 45 17.30 7.03 1.22
C LYS A 45 16.20 6.51 2.13
N ARG A 46 16.55 6.08 3.35
CA ARG A 46 15.55 5.57 4.30
C ARG A 46 14.39 6.55 4.48
N GLY A 47 13.18 6.09 4.17
CA GLY A 47 11.94 6.89 4.27
C GLY A 47 11.74 7.94 3.19
N VAL A 48 12.60 7.98 2.15
CA VAL A 48 12.48 8.92 1.03
C VAL A 48 12.45 8.16 -0.28
N PHE A 49 11.38 8.38 -1.03
CA PHE A 49 11.09 7.72 -2.29
C PHE A 49 11.09 8.73 -3.43
N ARG A 50 11.39 8.26 -4.64
CA ARG A 50 11.28 9.03 -5.88
C ARG A 50 10.43 8.25 -6.87
N ILE A 51 9.61 8.96 -7.65
CA ILE A 51 8.85 8.37 -8.75
C ILE A 51 9.80 7.98 -9.89
N THR A 52 9.67 6.75 -10.39
CA THR A 52 10.44 6.28 -11.56
C THR A 52 9.85 6.86 -12.84
N ASP A 53 10.56 6.78 -13.97
CA ASP A 53 10.02 7.26 -15.25
C ASP A 53 8.75 6.48 -15.65
N LYS A 54 8.70 5.18 -15.35
CA LYS A 54 7.50 4.36 -15.49
C LYS A 54 6.35 4.85 -14.61
N GLY A 55 6.64 5.25 -13.37
CA GLY A 55 5.67 5.85 -12.47
C GLY A 55 5.12 7.18 -13.01
N LYS A 56 5.98 8.03 -13.60
CA LYS A 56 5.56 9.31 -14.18
C LYS A 56 4.56 9.12 -15.31
N VAL A 57 4.85 8.21 -16.24
CA VAL A 57 3.94 7.88 -17.34
C VAL A 57 2.54 7.49 -16.84
N ILE A 58 2.46 6.74 -15.73
CA ILE A 58 1.18 6.34 -15.13
C ILE A 58 0.44 7.53 -14.51
N VAL A 59 1.17 8.44 -13.85
CA VAL A 59 0.56 9.62 -13.22
C VAL A 59 0.09 10.64 -14.28
N GLU A 60 0.78 10.69 -15.42
CA GLU A 60 0.44 11.58 -16.54
C GLU A 60 -0.70 11.03 -17.41
N ASP A 61 -1.04 9.74 -17.30
CA ASP A 61 -2.13 9.12 -18.05
C ASP A 61 -3.50 9.51 -17.47
N PRO A 62 -4.31 10.31 -18.20
CA PRO A 62 -5.60 10.79 -17.70
C PRO A 62 -6.67 9.70 -17.60
N THR A 63 -6.44 8.52 -18.20
CA THR A 63 -7.36 7.38 -18.09
C THR A 63 -7.22 6.65 -16.75
N ILE A 64 -6.09 6.85 -16.06
CA ILE A 64 -5.78 6.19 -14.80
C ILE A 64 -6.29 7.06 -13.65
N THR A 65 -7.49 6.75 -13.19
CA THR A 65 -8.12 7.46 -12.07
C THR A 65 -7.73 6.88 -10.70
N LYS A 66 -7.10 5.69 -10.68
CA LYS A 66 -6.82 4.94 -9.45
C LYS A 66 -5.70 3.93 -9.63
N ILE A 67 -4.81 3.86 -8.65
CA ILE A 67 -3.77 2.83 -8.53
C ILE A 67 -4.08 1.96 -7.32
N ASP A 68 -4.68 0.78 -7.54
CA ASP A 68 -4.96 -0.21 -6.51
C ASP A 68 -4.22 -1.53 -6.74
N ARG A 69 -4.40 -2.51 -5.84
CA ARG A 69 -3.77 -3.83 -5.98
C ARG A 69 -4.08 -4.48 -7.34
N LYS A 70 -5.31 -4.34 -7.85
CA LYS A 70 -5.72 -4.94 -9.14
C LYS A 70 -5.01 -4.25 -10.30
N PHE A 71 -4.84 -2.93 -10.23
CA PHE A 71 -4.01 -2.23 -11.20
C PHE A 71 -2.55 -2.74 -11.15
N LEU A 72 -1.98 -2.90 -9.95
CA LEU A 72 -0.58 -3.31 -9.79
C LEU A 72 -0.29 -4.75 -10.26
N THR A 73 -1.29 -5.62 -10.36
CA THR A 73 -1.11 -6.98 -10.92
C THR A 73 -0.77 -7.00 -12.41
N GLN A 74 -0.79 -5.85 -13.11
CA GLN A 74 -0.25 -5.76 -14.46
C GLN A 74 1.29 -5.74 -14.52
N PHE A 75 1.96 -5.67 -13.37
CA PHE A 75 3.43 -5.63 -13.29
C PHE A 75 3.98 -6.97 -12.81
N ASP A 76 4.82 -7.61 -13.63
CA ASP A 76 5.41 -8.92 -13.32
C ASP A 76 6.20 -8.92 -12.00
N SER A 77 6.96 -7.85 -11.73
CA SER A 77 7.71 -7.70 -10.47
C SER A 77 6.80 -7.65 -9.24
N PHE A 78 5.60 -7.10 -9.39
CA PHE A 78 4.58 -7.10 -8.34
C PHE A 78 3.94 -8.47 -8.17
N ASN A 79 3.61 -9.15 -9.28
CA ASN A 79 3.07 -10.51 -9.23
C ASN A 79 4.05 -11.49 -8.59
N GLN A 80 5.34 -11.41 -8.93
CA GLN A 80 6.39 -12.21 -8.29
C GLN A 80 6.43 -11.97 -6.77
N PHE A 81 6.32 -10.71 -6.33
CA PHE A 81 6.28 -10.39 -4.90
C PHE A 81 5.06 -10.97 -4.18
N ILE A 82 3.87 -10.87 -4.79
CA ILE A 82 2.62 -11.38 -4.19
C ILE A 82 2.60 -12.91 -4.19
N ASN A 83 3.01 -13.56 -5.28
CA ASN A 83 3.01 -15.01 -5.41
C ASN A 83 4.06 -15.67 -4.51
N ASN A 84 5.24 -15.04 -4.37
CA ASN A 84 6.26 -15.54 -3.44
C ASN A 84 5.85 -15.34 -1.97
N ARG A 85 4.83 -14.50 -1.71
CA ARG A 85 4.26 -14.32 -0.37
C ARG A 85 3.25 -15.39 0.01
N GLU A 86 2.60 -16.01 -0.97
CA GLU A 86 1.69 -17.13 -0.73
C GLU A 86 2.44 -18.37 -0.17
N LEU A 87 3.76 -18.41 -0.35
CA LEU A 87 4.66 -19.44 0.19
C LEU A 87 5.34 -19.04 1.52
N GLU A 88 5.12 -17.81 2.01
CA GLU A 88 5.58 -17.36 3.33
C GLU A 88 4.43 -16.70 4.12
N GLU A 89 3.59 -17.53 4.74
CA GLU A 89 2.66 -17.06 5.79
C GLU A 89 3.20 -17.40 7.20
N PRO A 90 3.17 -16.51 8.22
CA PRO A 90 2.81 -15.09 8.19
C PRO A 90 3.91 -14.16 8.74
N VAL A 91 4.07 -13.00 8.11
CA VAL A 91 4.67 -11.84 8.79
C VAL A 91 3.70 -11.36 9.85
N SER A 92 3.98 -11.81 11.07
CA SER A 92 3.46 -11.35 12.34
C SER A 92 2.18 -12.03 12.85
N ARG A 93 2.25 -12.42 14.12
CA ARG A 93 1.22 -13.02 14.99
C ARG A 93 -0.10 -12.22 15.09
N TYR A 94 -0.23 -11.11 14.34
CA TYR A 94 -1.37 -10.21 14.27
C TYR A 94 -2.28 -10.46 13.05
N THR A 95 -1.84 -11.21 12.02
CA THR A 95 -2.68 -11.47 10.85
C THR A 95 -3.84 -12.42 11.13
N LYS A 96 -3.76 -13.27 12.15
CA LYS A 96 -4.86 -14.18 12.51
C LYS A 96 -6.13 -13.46 12.99
N ALA A 97 -5.99 -12.24 13.54
CA ALA A 97 -7.14 -11.38 13.87
C ALA A 97 -7.62 -10.54 12.67
N LEU A 98 -6.78 -10.37 11.65
CA LEU A 98 -7.06 -9.56 10.46
C LEU A 98 -7.57 -10.40 9.27
N LEU A 99 -7.45 -11.73 9.32
CA LEU A 99 -8.03 -12.66 8.35
C LEU A 99 -9.58 -12.71 8.39
N HIS A 100 -10.21 -12.04 9.36
CA HIS A 100 -11.66 -11.80 9.35
C HIS A 100 -12.06 -10.52 8.59
N TRP A 101 -11.13 -9.66 8.17
CA TRP A 101 -11.43 -8.49 7.32
C TRP A 101 -11.09 -8.78 5.85
N GLY A 102 -11.95 -9.58 5.24
CA GLY A 102 -12.40 -9.48 3.85
C GLY A 102 -11.35 -9.46 2.73
N SER A 103 -11.36 -10.54 1.94
CA SER A 103 -10.92 -10.66 0.55
C SER A 103 -11.60 -9.66 -0.43
N GLY A 104 -11.77 -8.40 -0.06
CA GLY A 104 -12.54 -7.40 -0.80
C GLY A 104 -12.36 -5.96 -0.35
N ALA A 105 -11.26 -5.60 0.33
CA ALA A 105 -11.00 -4.21 0.70
C ALA A 105 -10.61 -3.39 -0.55
N ASN A 106 -11.64 -2.79 -1.17
CA ASN A 106 -11.53 -1.74 -2.15
C ASN A 106 -10.62 -0.62 -1.64
N PHE A 107 -9.48 -0.43 -2.31
CA PHE A 107 -8.56 0.69 -2.10
C PHE A 107 -9.17 2.00 -2.62
N VAL A 108 -10.25 2.52 -2.04
CA VAL A 108 -10.68 3.89 -2.38
C VAL A 108 -9.85 4.83 -1.53
N ILE A 109 -8.81 5.39 -2.14
CA ILE A 109 -8.22 6.65 -1.68
C ILE A 109 -9.25 7.71 -2.06
N LYS A 110 -10.00 8.22 -1.08
CA LYS A 110 -10.71 9.50 -1.24
C LYS A 110 -9.70 10.63 -1.03
#